data_AF-A0A967KIY2-F1
#
_entry.id   AF-A0A967KIY2-F1
#
_cell.length_a   1.000
_cell.length_b   1.000
_cell.length_c   1.000
_cell.angle_alpha   90.00
_cell.angle_beta   90.00
_cell.angle_gamma   90.00
#
_symmetry.space_group_name_H-M   'P 1'
#
loop_
_entity.id
_entity.type
_entity.pdbx_description
1 polymer ?
#
loop_
_entity_poly.entity_id
_entity_poly.type
_entity_poly.pdbx_seq_one_letter_code
_entity_poly.pdbx_strand_id
1 'polypeptide(L)'
;MPSSNQFNGLQMPVFTAFGWAGEEKAIEFALSQLEIFIDALYFYLHRDIQAQFPFHGLDKASQSVYLSSTENPDDGLFIAFNARPMSLELRIGMTNKDALAKAYKSLEASPTAFYQIVTDLGQDWTLHLQQMEYDEENGTASNYQDIYKDSVMKLSLDSTAEYLSRAAFLNSESQWLVPFYLSERIDSEKASAMGPAIVKVMSERITALMPLIKMLTGKTRRAKPKAKSASKARAKNAAPVEQTTIRQPSEAADLERFTYISELKPLHIKKGFVNLTSNHWPFFAINARTEIRDVSVKYEDKINKKSSVWRLVPNDQARIVLAPPVQEWLEENFGSDDKIQVTAIKLNDKDIQITLDHAE
;
A
#
# COMPACT_ATOMS: atom_id res chain seq x y z
N MET A 1 -10.09 0.93 32.78
CA MET A 1 -10.65 0.21 31.63
C MET A 1 -11.22 1.28 30.71
N PRO A 2 -10.61 1.55 29.55
CA PRO A 2 -11.22 2.48 28.61
C PRO A 2 -12.46 1.82 28.02
N SER A 3 -13.54 2.60 27.97
CA SER A 3 -14.88 2.24 27.50
C SER A 3 -14.85 1.38 26.24
N SER A 4 -15.39 0.17 26.34
CA SER A 4 -15.52 -0.82 25.28
C SER A 4 -16.41 -0.28 24.15
N ASN A 5 -15.81 0.22 23.08
CA ASN A 5 -16.46 0.22 21.78
C ASN A 5 -16.60 -1.24 21.35
N GLN A 6 -17.74 -1.83 21.68
CA GLN A 6 -18.08 -3.19 21.28
C GLN A 6 -18.12 -3.24 19.75
N PHE A 7 -17.29 -4.11 19.16
CA PHE A 7 -17.28 -4.29 17.71
C PHE A 7 -18.63 -4.85 17.23
N ASN A 8 -19.31 -4.09 16.37
CA ASN A 8 -20.65 -4.42 15.87
C ASN A 8 -20.67 -4.89 14.41
N GLY A 9 -19.49 -5.10 13.80
CA GLY A 9 -19.34 -5.42 12.38
C GLY A 9 -18.84 -4.26 11.54
N LEU A 10 -18.43 -4.56 10.31
CA LEU A 10 -18.04 -3.56 9.31
C LEU A 10 -19.26 -3.15 8.49
N GLN A 11 -19.94 -2.07 8.85
CA GLN A 11 -21.17 -1.66 8.16
C GLN A 11 -20.87 -1.08 6.76
N MET A 12 -21.87 -1.06 5.87
CA MET A 12 -21.77 -0.46 4.52
C MET A 12 -21.08 0.92 4.47
N PRO A 13 -21.35 1.86 5.41
CA PRO A 13 -20.62 3.14 5.47
C PRO A 13 -19.10 3.02 5.51
N VAL A 14 -18.55 1.95 6.11
CA VAL A 14 -17.10 1.68 6.11
C VAL A 14 -16.59 1.49 4.69
N PHE A 15 -17.31 0.74 3.86
CA PHE A 15 -16.91 0.45 2.49
C PHE A 15 -17.15 1.64 1.56
N THR A 16 -18.30 2.30 1.68
CA THR A 16 -18.63 3.45 0.81
C THR A 16 -17.72 4.65 1.06
N ALA A 17 -17.21 4.84 2.28
CA ALA A 17 -16.28 5.93 2.60
C ALA A 17 -15.05 5.98 1.67
N PHE A 18 -14.53 4.82 1.26
CA PHE A 18 -13.39 4.73 0.34
C PHE A 18 -13.75 4.98 -1.14
N GLY A 19 -15.03 5.23 -1.45
CA GLY A 19 -15.51 5.56 -2.79
C GLY A 19 -15.95 7.01 -2.96
N TRP A 20 -16.03 7.75 -1.86
CA TRP A 20 -16.53 9.12 -1.81
C TRP A 20 -15.32 10.05 -1.70
N ALA A 21 -14.88 10.60 -2.82
CA ALA A 21 -13.81 11.58 -2.82
C ALA A 21 -14.24 12.83 -2.02
N GLY A 22 -13.42 13.27 -1.06
CA GLY A 22 -13.59 14.55 -0.35
C GLY A 22 -14.31 14.50 1.00
N GLU A 23 -14.75 13.34 1.48
CA GLU A 23 -15.34 13.21 2.83
C GLU A 23 -14.32 12.65 3.84
N GLU A 24 -13.37 13.48 4.26
CA GLU A 24 -12.33 13.10 5.25
C GLU A 24 -12.95 12.48 6.51
N LYS A 25 -14.08 13.02 6.99
CA LYS A 25 -14.80 12.47 8.15
C LYS A 25 -15.35 11.06 7.93
N ALA A 26 -15.78 10.73 6.70
CA ALA A 26 -16.24 9.39 6.38
C ALA A 26 -15.09 8.40 6.36
N ILE A 27 -13.93 8.81 5.81
CA ILE A 27 -12.69 8.03 5.83
C ILE A 27 -12.22 7.84 7.28
N GLU A 28 -12.16 8.89 8.09
CA GLU A 28 -11.79 8.78 9.52
C GLU A 28 -12.72 7.83 10.28
N PHE A 29 -14.03 7.92 10.04
CA PHE A 29 -15.00 6.98 10.61
C PHE A 29 -14.69 5.55 10.17
N ALA A 30 -14.50 5.31 8.87
CA ALA A 30 -14.22 3.98 8.33
C ALA A 30 -12.92 3.40 8.90
N LEU A 31 -11.84 4.19 8.97
CA LEU A 31 -10.57 3.79 9.57
C LEU A 31 -10.74 3.48 11.06
N SER A 32 -11.55 4.24 11.81
CA SER A 32 -11.85 3.94 13.22
C SER A 32 -12.58 2.59 13.39
N GLN A 33 -13.49 2.26 12.46
CA GLN A 33 -14.19 0.97 12.48
C GLN A 33 -13.27 -0.19 12.10
N LEU A 34 -12.36 0.01 11.15
CA LEU A 34 -11.34 -0.98 10.80
C LEU A 34 -10.36 -1.20 11.96
N GLU A 35 -10.00 -0.15 12.70
CA GLU A 35 -9.13 -0.24 13.88
C GLU A 35 -9.81 -1.08 14.99
N ILE A 36 -11.09 -0.81 15.29
CA ILE A 36 -11.86 -1.64 16.23
C ILE A 36 -11.97 -3.09 15.73
N PHE A 37 -12.13 -3.29 14.42
CA PHE A 37 -12.18 -4.63 13.81
C PHE A 37 -10.87 -5.39 13.98
N ILE A 38 -9.71 -4.78 13.72
CA ILE A 38 -8.42 -5.47 13.80
C ILE A 38 -8.07 -5.83 15.25
N ASP A 39 -8.41 -4.96 16.22
CA ASP A 39 -8.26 -5.26 17.64
C ASP A 39 -9.13 -6.45 18.03
N ALA A 40 -10.42 -6.41 17.67
CA ALA A 40 -11.36 -7.49 17.96
C ALA A 40 -10.91 -8.81 17.31
N LEU A 41 -10.43 -8.76 16.07
CA LEU A 41 -9.87 -9.91 15.37
C LEU A 41 -8.64 -10.45 16.08
N TYR A 42 -7.65 -9.60 16.40
CA TYR A 42 -6.41 -10.01 17.05
C TYR A 42 -6.68 -10.74 18.35
N PHE A 43 -7.58 -10.23 19.21
CA PHE A 43 -7.95 -10.89 20.46
C PHE A 43 -8.75 -12.19 20.27
N TYR A 44 -9.46 -12.33 19.14
CA TYR A 44 -10.19 -13.55 18.80
C TYR A 44 -9.27 -14.66 18.24
N LEU A 45 -8.14 -14.30 17.63
CA LEU A 45 -7.21 -15.26 17.05
C LEU A 45 -6.63 -16.23 18.07
N HIS A 46 -6.37 -17.46 17.63
CA HIS A 46 -5.66 -18.45 18.44
C HIS A 46 -4.25 -17.95 18.81
N ARG A 47 -3.76 -18.31 20.01
CA ARG A 47 -2.43 -17.87 20.51
C ARG A 47 -1.29 -18.21 19.56
N ASP A 48 -1.39 -19.31 18.84
CA ASP A 48 -0.36 -19.70 17.87
C ASP A 48 -0.28 -18.72 16.68
N ILE A 49 -1.40 -18.09 16.29
CA ILE A 49 -1.46 -17.09 15.22
C ILE A 49 -0.94 -15.75 15.75
N GLN A 50 -1.39 -15.34 16.95
CA GLN A 50 -0.86 -14.14 17.64
C GLN A 50 0.67 -14.21 17.81
N ALA A 51 1.22 -15.39 18.07
CA ALA A 51 2.67 -15.58 18.18
C ALA A 51 3.40 -15.42 16.83
N GLN A 52 2.73 -15.65 15.69
CA GLN A 52 3.29 -15.40 14.36
C GLN A 52 3.16 -13.93 13.96
N PHE A 53 2.07 -13.28 14.37
CA PHE A 53 1.79 -11.87 14.09
C PHE A 53 1.58 -11.07 15.39
N PRO A 54 2.66 -10.80 16.16
CA PRO A 54 2.52 -10.11 17.45
C PRO A 54 2.14 -8.64 17.32
N PHE A 55 2.24 -8.06 16.12
CA PHE A 55 1.89 -6.66 15.85
C PHE A 55 0.61 -6.59 15.04
N HIS A 56 -0.24 -5.61 15.34
CA HIS A 56 -1.44 -5.29 14.59
C HIS A 56 -1.73 -3.80 14.73
N GLY A 57 -2.46 -3.24 13.77
CA GLY A 57 -2.84 -1.84 13.84
C GLY A 57 -3.38 -1.29 12.53
N LEU A 58 -3.50 0.03 12.51
CA LEU A 58 -3.94 0.82 11.37
C LEU A 58 -2.72 1.46 10.69
N ASP A 59 -2.56 1.20 9.40
CA ASP A 59 -1.71 2.01 8.54
C ASP A 59 -2.55 3.06 7.83
N LYS A 60 -2.40 4.31 8.27
CA LYS A 60 -3.11 5.46 7.71
C LYS A 60 -2.69 5.77 6.28
N ALA A 61 -1.45 5.48 5.91
CA ALA A 61 -0.93 5.79 4.57
C ALA A 61 -1.54 4.86 3.52
N SER A 62 -1.62 3.55 3.81
CA SER A 62 -2.30 2.58 2.94
C SER A 62 -3.81 2.47 3.18
N GLN A 63 -4.35 3.20 4.17
CA GLN A 63 -5.76 3.14 4.59
C GLN A 63 -6.22 1.71 4.88
N SER A 64 -5.35 0.92 5.51
CA SER A 64 -5.58 -0.50 5.77
C SER A 64 -5.26 -0.85 7.21
N VAL A 65 -5.84 -1.95 7.69
CA VAL A 65 -5.44 -2.53 8.97
C VAL A 65 -4.71 -3.84 8.76
N TYR A 66 -3.78 -4.16 9.64
CA TYR A 66 -2.86 -5.26 9.43
C TYR A 66 -2.62 -6.11 10.67
N LEU A 67 -2.15 -7.34 10.43
CA LEU A 67 -1.42 -8.20 11.35
C LEU A 67 -0.01 -8.37 10.79
N SER A 68 1.04 -8.20 11.58
CA SER A 68 2.43 -8.26 11.12
C SER A 68 3.32 -9.09 12.04
N SER A 69 4.24 -9.81 11.42
CA SER A 69 5.28 -10.60 12.10
C SER A 69 6.42 -9.74 12.67
N THR A 70 6.51 -8.49 12.22
CA THR A 70 7.51 -7.46 12.57
C THR A 70 6.81 -6.15 12.91
N GLU A 71 7.49 -5.25 13.62
CA GLU A 71 6.91 -3.96 14.03
C GLU A 71 6.49 -3.11 12.83
N ASN A 72 7.36 -3.04 11.81
CA ASN A 72 7.03 -2.53 10.49
C ASN A 72 6.51 -3.68 9.60
N PRO A 73 5.29 -3.58 9.02
CA PRO A 73 4.75 -4.58 8.10
C PRO A 73 5.65 -4.91 6.91
N ASP A 74 6.35 -3.92 6.37
CA ASP A 74 7.17 -4.07 5.16
C ASP A 74 8.42 -4.92 5.37
N ASP A 75 8.86 -5.11 6.62
CA ASP A 75 10.06 -5.86 6.97
C ASP A 75 9.85 -7.39 6.99
N GLY A 76 8.60 -7.85 6.90
CA GLY A 76 8.27 -9.25 7.16
C GLY A 76 7.02 -9.75 6.45
N LEU A 77 6.48 -10.83 7.01
CA LEU A 77 5.18 -11.34 6.59
C LEU A 77 4.08 -10.52 7.28
N PHE A 78 3.08 -10.11 6.50
CA PHE A 78 1.91 -9.40 7.00
C PHE A 78 0.61 -9.95 6.40
N ILE A 79 -0.50 -9.65 7.08
CA ILE A 79 -1.86 -9.84 6.59
C ILE A 79 -2.54 -8.48 6.67
N ALA A 80 -2.95 -7.92 5.54
CA ALA A 80 -3.67 -6.65 5.46
C ALA A 80 -5.14 -6.87 5.11
N PHE A 81 -5.99 -6.02 5.66
CA PHE A 81 -7.42 -5.92 5.36
C PHE A 81 -7.68 -4.56 4.72
N ASN A 82 -8.07 -4.58 3.45
CA ASN A 82 -8.32 -3.37 2.68
C ASN A 82 -9.82 -3.29 2.39
N ALA A 83 -10.49 -2.32 3.00
CA ALA A 83 -11.85 -2.00 2.63
C ALA A 83 -11.85 -1.16 1.34
N ARG A 84 -12.69 -1.55 0.39
CA ARG A 84 -12.94 -0.86 -0.88
C ARG A 84 -14.45 -0.75 -1.06
N PRO A 85 -14.95 0.16 -1.92
CA PRO A 85 -16.39 0.35 -2.12
C PRO A 85 -17.19 -0.93 -2.34
N MET A 86 -16.62 -1.86 -3.12
CA MET A 86 -17.28 -3.11 -3.51
C MET A 86 -16.73 -4.35 -2.80
N SER A 87 -15.69 -4.24 -1.98
CA SER A 87 -15.09 -5.43 -1.37
C SER A 87 -14.30 -5.17 -0.08
N LEU A 88 -14.24 -6.18 0.77
CA LEU A 88 -13.16 -6.36 1.73
C LEU A 88 -12.11 -7.29 1.14
N GLU A 89 -10.87 -6.84 1.02
CA GLU A 89 -9.75 -7.64 0.54
C GLU A 89 -8.87 -8.07 1.71
N LEU A 90 -8.80 -9.38 1.96
CA LEU A 90 -7.82 -10.01 2.83
C LEU A 90 -6.59 -10.32 1.97
N ARG A 91 -5.42 -9.78 2.34
CA ARG A 91 -4.17 -9.99 1.59
C ARG A 91 -3.07 -10.42 2.54
N ILE A 92 -2.51 -11.61 2.33
CA ILE A 92 -1.21 -11.97 2.90
C ILE A 92 -0.10 -11.49 1.95
N GLY A 93 0.94 -10.89 2.50
CA GLY A 93 2.00 -10.26 1.73
C GLY A 93 3.38 -10.41 2.35
N MET A 94 4.40 -10.38 1.50
CA MET A 94 5.81 -10.23 1.87
C MET A 94 6.52 -9.42 0.80
N THR A 95 7.22 -8.37 1.20
CA THR A 95 7.86 -7.39 0.32
C THR A 95 9.35 -7.22 0.59
N ASN A 96 9.82 -7.53 1.80
CA ASN A 96 11.24 -7.45 2.14
C ASN A 96 12.08 -8.50 1.38
N LYS A 97 13.14 -8.05 0.70
CA LYS A 97 14.01 -8.89 -0.15
C LYS A 97 14.64 -10.07 0.59
N ASP A 98 15.13 -9.87 1.81
CA ASP A 98 15.78 -10.93 2.61
C ASP A 98 14.78 -11.95 3.13
N ALA A 99 13.59 -11.48 3.53
CA ALA A 99 12.50 -12.36 3.94
C ALA A 99 12.03 -13.22 2.75
N LEU A 100 11.86 -12.59 1.58
CA LEU A 100 11.49 -13.25 0.33
C LEU A 100 12.53 -14.29 -0.11
N ALA A 101 13.82 -14.00 0.00
CA ALA A 101 14.88 -14.95 -0.35
C ALA A 101 14.77 -16.24 0.48
N LYS A 102 14.46 -16.12 1.79
CA LYS A 102 14.24 -17.28 2.67
C LYS A 102 12.94 -18.01 2.32
N ALA A 103 11.88 -17.26 2.06
CA ALA A 103 10.58 -17.82 1.69
C ALA A 103 10.69 -18.61 0.38
N TYR A 104 11.21 -18.00 -0.70
CA TYR A 104 11.37 -18.65 -1.99
C TYR A 104 12.26 -19.88 -1.95
N LYS A 105 13.34 -19.86 -1.16
CA LYS A 105 14.14 -21.06 -0.93
C LYS A 105 13.32 -22.21 -0.33
N SER A 106 12.41 -21.91 0.59
CA SER A 106 11.51 -22.91 1.15
C SER A 106 10.42 -23.34 0.17
N LEU A 107 9.94 -22.43 -0.67
CA LEU A 107 8.91 -22.73 -1.68
C LEU A 107 9.46 -23.61 -2.80
N GLU A 108 10.65 -23.29 -3.32
CA GLU A 108 11.35 -24.03 -4.37
C GLU A 108 11.78 -25.43 -3.91
N ALA A 109 12.08 -25.61 -2.62
CA ALA A 109 12.38 -26.93 -2.07
C ALA A 109 11.16 -27.87 -2.00
N SER A 110 9.94 -27.35 -2.10
CA SER A 110 8.70 -28.15 -1.94
C SER A 110 7.52 -27.58 -2.76
N PRO A 111 7.65 -27.46 -4.09
CA PRO A 111 6.62 -26.83 -4.93
C PRO A 111 5.28 -27.58 -4.90
N THR A 112 5.32 -28.92 -4.77
CA THR A 112 4.11 -29.74 -4.62
C THR A 112 3.33 -29.41 -3.35
N ALA A 113 4.02 -29.19 -2.23
CA ALA A 113 3.39 -28.82 -0.98
C ALA A 113 2.79 -27.42 -1.07
N PHE A 114 3.51 -26.47 -1.68
CA PHE A 114 2.97 -25.13 -1.93
C PHE A 114 1.71 -25.20 -2.80
N TYR A 115 1.78 -25.89 -3.94
CA TYR A 115 0.66 -26.08 -4.86
C TYR A 115 -0.58 -26.60 -4.13
N GLN A 116 -0.45 -27.70 -3.38
CA GLN A 116 -1.54 -28.29 -2.60
C GLN A 116 -2.12 -27.27 -1.60
N ILE A 117 -1.26 -26.62 -0.81
CA ILE A 117 -1.69 -25.64 0.19
C ILE A 117 -2.49 -24.50 -0.44
N VAL A 118 -2.02 -23.94 -1.57
CA VAL A 118 -2.71 -22.80 -2.18
C VAL A 118 -3.98 -23.21 -2.92
N THR A 119 -4.01 -24.38 -3.58
CA THR A 119 -5.23 -24.86 -4.24
C THR A 119 -6.31 -25.27 -3.26
N ASP A 120 -5.94 -25.76 -2.07
CA ASP A 120 -6.89 -26.13 -1.00
C ASP A 120 -7.64 -24.90 -0.45
N LEU A 121 -7.13 -23.68 -0.68
CA LEU A 121 -7.83 -22.44 -0.31
C LEU A 121 -9.04 -22.15 -1.20
N GLY A 122 -9.06 -22.68 -2.43
CA GLY A 122 -10.17 -22.57 -3.38
C GLY A 122 -10.11 -21.38 -4.34
N GLN A 123 -11.13 -21.28 -5.19
CA GLN A 123 -11.17 -20.38 -6.35
C GLN A 123 -11.12 -18.88 -6.04
N ASP A 124 -11.56 -18.48 -4.86
CA ASP A 124 -11.69 -17.07 -4.45
C ASP A 124 -10.32 -16.45 -4.13
N TRP A 125 -9.27 -17.28 -4.05
CA TRP A 125 -7.90 -16.86 -3.78
C TRP A 125 -7.12 -16.61 -5.07
N THR A 126 -6.44 -15.46 -5.11
CA THR A 126 -5.57 -15.04 -6.21
C THR A 126 -4.14 -14.97 -5.72
N LEU A 127 -3.23 -15.65 -6.41
CA LEU A 127 -1.79 -15.51 -6.21
C LEU A 127 -1.26 -14.42 -7.15
N HIS A 128 -0.46 -13.52 -6.61
CA HIS A 128 0.21 -12.48 -7.38
C HIS A 128 1.71 -12.47 -7.04
N LEU A 129 2.51 -12.85 -8.05
CA LEU A 129 3.96 -12.78 -8.04
C LEU A 129 4.35 -11.69 -9.04
N GLN A 130 4.93 -10.61 -8.53
CA GLN A 130 5.21 -9.41 -9.32
C GLN A 130 6.72 -9.22 -9.46
N GLN A 131 7.24 -9.07 -10.67
CA GLN A 131 8.62 -8.64 -10.87
C GLN A 131 8.68 -7.11 -10.78
N MET A 132 9.45 -6.62 -9.83
CA MET A 132 9.72 -5.19 -9.65
C MET A 132 11.21 -4.92 -9.90
N GLU A 133 11.50 -3.87 -10.66
CA GLU A 133 12.85 -3.32 -10.78
C GLU A 133 13.19 -2.59 -9.48
N TYR A 134 14.27 -3.00 -8.83
CA TYR A 134 14.71 -2.49 -7.54
C TYR A 134 15.93 -1.60 -7.74
N ASP A 135 15.78 -0.34 -7.34
CA ASP A 135 16.85 0.63 -7.31
C ASP A 135 17.48 0.62 -5.90
N GLU A 136 18.68 0.03 -5.78
CA GLU A 136 19.42 -0.07 -4.53
C GLU A 136 19.86 1.30 -3.98
N GLU A 137 20.04 2.31 -4.84
CA GLU A 137 20.52 3.64 -4.42
C GLU A 137 19.41 4.43 -3.70
N ASN A 138 18.17 4.30 -4.20
CA ASN A 138 17.01 5.02 -3.66
C ASN A 138 16.10 4.16 -2.78
N GLY A 139 16.34 2.84 -2.71
CA GLY A 139 15.52 1.90 -1.96
C GLY A 139 14.11 1.73 -2.53
N THR A 140 13.88 2.15 -3.78
CA THR A 140 12.57 2.14 -4.42
C THR A 140 12.40 0.97 -5.36
N ALA A 141 11.21 0.37 -5.36
CA ALA A 141 10.84 -0.67 -6.31
C ALA A 141 9.76 -0.14 -7.26
N SER A 142 9.97 -0.30 -8.58
CA SER A 142 8.96 0.02 -9.59
C SER A 142 8.46 -1.24 -10.29
N ASN A 143 7.16 -1.26 -10.59
CA ASN A 143 6.56 -2.40 -11.30
C ASN A 143 7.20 -2.57 -12.69
N TYR A 144 7.66 -3.80 -12.98
CA TYR A 144 8.18 -4.17 -14.30
C TYR A 144 7.18 -5.05 -15.05
N GLN A 145 6.84 -6.24 -14.50
CA GLN A 145 5.82 -7.13 -15.07
C GLN A 145 5.27 -8.11 -14.04
N ASP A 146 4.13 -8.75 -14.33
CA ASP A 146 3.61 -9.85 -13.51
C ASP A 146 4.26 -11.18 -13.95
N ILE A 147 4.82 -11.94 -13.00
CA ILE A 147 5.26 -13.32 -13.22
C ILE A 147 4.02 -14.23 -13.26
N TYR A 148 3.11 -14.00 -12.31
CA TYR A 148 1.83 -14.68 -12.23
C TYR A 148 0.81 -13.79 -11.53
N LYS A 149 -0.42 -13.73 -12.05
CA LYS A 149 -1.54 -13.04 -11.41
C LYS A 149 -2.86 -13.64 -11.83
N ASP A 150 -3.31 -14.66 -11.11
CA ASP A 150 -4.62 -15.27 -11.35
C ASP A 150 -5.07 -16.09 -10.14
N SER A 151 -6.27 -16.68 -10.24
CA SER A 151 -6.79 -17.61 -9.25
C SER A 151 -5.86 -18.80 -9.06
N VAL A 152 -5.61 -19.19 -7.81
CA VAL A 152 -4.79 -20.35 -7.46
C VAL A 152 -5.28 -21.65 -8.11
N MET A 153 -6.56 -21.73 -8.48
CA MET A 153 -7.16 -22.88 -9.16
C MET A 153 -6.75 -23.03 -10.63
N LYS A 154 -6.11 -22.01 -11.22
CA LYS A 154 -5.54 -22.07 -12.57
C LYS A 154 -4.07 -22.48 -12.58
N LEU A 155 -3.47 -22.65 -11.41
CA LEU A 155 -2.12 -23.20 -11.33
C LEU A 155 -2.13 -24.68 -11.75
N SER A 156 -1.05 -25.10 -12.37
CA SER A 156 -0.67 -26.50 -12.48
C SER A 156 0.57 -26.75 -11.64
N LEU A 157 0.85 -28.00 -11.30
CA LEU A 157 2.07 -28.35 -10.56
C LEU A 157 3.33 -27.88 -11.31
N ASP A 158 3.38 -28.10 -12.62
CA ASP A 158 4.52 -27.73 -13.46
C ASP A 158 4.73 -26.21 -13.52
N SER A 159 3.65 -25.46 -13.78
CA SER A 159 3.72 -23.98 -13.81
C SER A 159 4.05 -23.40 -12.43
N THR A 160 3.60 -24.04 -11.35
CA THR A 160 3.94 -23.63 -9.99
C THR A 160 5.44 -23.74 -9.73
N ALA A 161 6.06 -24.87 -10.09
CA ALA A 161 7.50 -25.03 -9.93
C ALA A 161 8.28 -24.00 -10.76
N GLU A 162 7.84 -23.76 -12.00
CA GLU A 162 8.44 -22.75 -12.89
C GLU A 162 8.36 -21.34 -12.30
N TYR A 163 7.17 -20.89 -11.86
CA TYR A 163 6.98 -19.55 -11.30
C TYR A 163 7.75 -19.35 -10.01
N LEU A 164 7.79 -20.35 -9.13
CA LEU A 164 8.55 -20.27 -7.88
C LEU A 164 10.05 -20.22 -8.11
N SER A 165 10.58 -21.04 -9.02
CA SER A 165 12.01 -21.02 -9.36
C SER A 165 12.40 -19.70 -10.04
N ARG A 166 11.56 -19.18 -10.95
CA ARG A 166 11.77 -17.86 -11.56
C ARG A 166 11.73 -16.74 -10.53
N ALA A 167 10.78 -16.77 -9.59
CA ALA A 167 10.70 -15.79 -8.53
C ALA A 167 11.93 -15.84 -7.59
N ALA A 168 12.39 -17.03 -7.23
CA ALA A 168 13.60 -17.24 -6.45
C ALA A 168 14.84 -16.68 -7.15
N PHE A 169 15.01 -17.00 -8.43
CA PHE A 169 16.12 -16.51 -9.25
C PHE A 169 16.12 -14.98 -9.33
N LEU A 170 15.00 -14.37 -9.72
CA LEU A 170 14.90 -12.92 -9.82
C LEU A 170 15.15 -12.25 -8.48
N ASN A 171 14.55 -12.72 -7.37
CA ASN A 171 14.76 -12.12 -6.06
C ASN A 171 16.21 -12.26 -5.53
N SER A 172 17.03 -13.14 -6.13
CA SER A 172 18.47 -13.26 -5.80
C SER A 172 19.35 -12.22 -6.51
N GLU A 173 18.86 -11.61 -7.58
CA GLU A 173 19.54 -10.56 -8.32
C GLU A 173 19.36 -9.19 -7.64
N SER A 174 20.39 -8.33 -7.66
CA SER A 174 20.35 -6.99 -7.03
C SER A 174 19.24 -6.11 -7.61
N GLN A 175 19.11 -6.10 -8.94
CA GLN A 175 18.20 -5.27 -9.71
C GLN A 175 16.70 -5.66 -9.59
N TRP A 176 16.38 -6.79 -8.98
CA TRP A 176 15.00 -7.30 -8.94
C TRP A 176 14.51 -7.52 -7.51
N LEU A 177 13.22 -7.28 -7.33
CA LEU A 177 12.45 -7.67 -6.16
C LEU A 177 11.20 -8.40 -6.64
N VAL A 178 10.87 -9.53 -6.02
CA VAL A 178 9.66 -10.27 -6.37
C VAL A 178 8.75 -10.40 -5.16
N PRO A 179 7.84 -9.45 -4.91
CA PRO A 179 6.89 -9.57 -3.81
C PRO A 179 5.96 -10.78 -3.99
N PHE A 180 5.64 -11.39 -2.86
CA PHE A 180 4.66 -12.45 -2.76
C PHE A 180 3.36 -11.88 -2.20
N TYR A 181 2.27 -12.00 -2.96
CA TYR A 181 0.94 -11.68 -2.46
C TYR A 181 -0.03 -12.83 -2.73
N LEU A 182 -0.89 -13.10 -1.76
CA LEU A 182 -2.02 -13.99 -1.93
C LEU A 182 -3.24 -13.30 -1.30
N SER A 183 -4.34 -13.21 -2.04
CA SER A 183 -5.49 -12.42 -1.61
C SER A 183 -6.84 -13.07 -1.90
N GLU A 184 -7.79 -12.87 -0.99
CA GLU A 184 -9.21 -13.18 -1.16
C GLU A 184 -10.00 -11.87 -1.12
N ARG A 185 -11.01 -11.75 -1.99
CA ARG A 185 -11.95 -10.62 -1.98
C ARG A 185 -13.34 -11.09 -1.60
N ILE A 186 -13.98 -10.36 -0.72
CA ILE A 186 -15.35 -10.59 -0.25
C ILE A 186 -16.16 -9.36 -0.59
N ASP A 187 -17.35 -9.54 -1.20
CA ASP A 187 -18.24 -8.43 -1.52
C ASP A 187 -18.56 -7.59 -0.29
N SER A 188 -18.56 -6.26 -0.42
CA SER A 188 -18.80 -5.34 0.70
C SER A 188 -20.17 -5.56 1.33
N GLU A 189 -21.21 -5.84 0.54
CA GLU A 189 -22.54 -6.19 1.03
C GLU A 189 -22.53 -7.44 1.90
N LYS A 190 -21.82 -8.48 1.46
CA LYS A 190 -21.69 -9.74 2.19
C LYS A 190 -20.89 -9.53 3.48
N ALA A 191 -19.78 -8.80 3.43
CA ALA A 191 -18.98 -8.46 4.59
C ALA A 191 -19.80 -7.64 5.61
N SER A 192 -20.59 -6.67 5.14
CA SER A 192 -21.48 -5.88 6.00
C SER A 192 -22.61 -6.68 6.62
N ALA A 193 -23.18 -7.62 5.87
CA ALA A 193 -24.26 -8.49 6.38
C ALA A 193 -23.79 -9.45 7.49
N MET A 194 -22.48 -9.75 7.58
CA MET A 194 -21.94 -10.62 8.63
C MET A 194 -22.01 -10.00 10.04
N GLY A 195 -22.12 -8.66 10.14
CA GLY A 195 -22.09 -7.98 11.44
C GLY A 195 -20.86 -8.39 12.26
N PRO A 196 -21.00 -8.66 13.58
CA PRO A 196 -19.88 -9.11 14.43
C PRO A 196 -19.27 -10.45 14.01
N ALA A 197 -19.99 -11.30 13.27
CA ALA A 197 -19.52 -12.63 12.89
C ALA A 197 -18.35 -12.58 11.90
N ILE A 198 -18.10 -11.44 11.25
CA ILE A 198 -16.96 -11.24 10.35
C ILE A 198 -15.63 -11.54 11.03
N VAL A 199 -15.48 -11.26 12.34
CA VAL A 199 -14.27 -11.58 13.10
C VAL A 199 -14.02 -13.10 13.12
N LYS A 200 -15.06 -13.89 13.36
CA LYS A 200 -14.95 -15.35 13.35
C LYS A 200 -14.58 -15.86 11.95
N VAL A 201 -15.25 -15.34 10.92
CA VAL A 201 -14.98 -15.72 9.52
C VAL A 201 -13.53 -15.40 9.15
N MET A 202 -13.03 -14.21 9.45
CA MET A 202 -11.64 -13.83 9.16
C MET A 202 -10.64 -14.65 9.95
N SER A 203 -10.94 -14.98 11.21
CA SER A 203 -10.11 -15.89 12.00
C SER A 203 -10.02 -17.28 11.37
N GLU A 204 -11.12 -17.82 10.84
CA GLU A 204 -11.13 -19.11 10.12
C GLU A 204 -10.30 -19.02 8.83
N ARG A 205 -10.41 -17.92 8.07
CA ARG A 205 -9.57 -17.66 6.88
C ARG A 205 -8.08 -17.59 7.21
N ILE A 206 -7.70 -16.83 8.24
CA ILE A 206 -6.29 -16.76 8.68
C ILE A 206 -5.80 -18.13 9.17
N THR A 207 -6.66 -18.90 9.84
CA THR A 207 -6.32 -20.25 10.28
C THR A 207 -6.03 -21.16 9.08
N ALA A 208 -6.81 -21.06 8.00
CA ALA A 208 -6.56 -21.80 6.76
C ALA A 208 -5.23 -21.42 6.09
N LEU A 209 -4.75 -20.19 6.28
CA LEU A 209 -3.43 -19.74 5.78
C LEU A 209 -2.24 -20.27 6.58
N MET A 210 -2.45 -20.86 7.77
CA MET A 210 -1.35 -21.26 8.65
C MET A 210 -0.34 -22.25 8.06
N PRO A 211 -0.72 -23.25 7.23
CA PRO A 211 0.25 -24.08 6.53
C PRO A 211 1.18 -23.25 5.64
N LEU A 212 0.63 -22.31 4.87
CA LEU A 212 1.41 -21.41 4.01
C LEU A 212 2.32 -20.50 4.84
N ILE A 213 1.79 -19.88 5.90
CA ILE A 213 2.56 -18.99 6.80
C ILE A 213 3.78 -19.72 7.38
N LYS A 214 3.60 -20.97 7.82
CA LYS A 214 4.70 -21.79 8.35
C LYS A 214 5.74 -22.11 7.28
N MET A 215 5.29 -22.36 6.05
CA MET A 215 6.16 -22.63 4.91
C MET A 215 6.97 -21.38 4.51
N LEU A 216 6.33 -20.21 4.41
CA LEU A 216 7.00 -18.95 4.06
C LEU A 216 8.01 -18.48 5.11
N THR A 217 7.70 -18.66 6.39
CA THR A 217 8.54 -18.15 7.48
C THR A 217 9.56 -19.17 8.00
N GLY A 218 9.43 -20.44 7.65
CA GLY A 218 10.20 -21.54 8.23
C GLY A 218 9.99 -21.72 9.75
N LYS A 219 9.09 -20.97 10.38
CA LYS A 219 8.81 -21.02 11.82
C LYS A 219 7.92 -22.23 12.14
N THR A 220 8.52 -23.43 12.15
CA THR A 220 7.95 -24.54 12.90
C THR A 220 8.15 -24.25 14.38
N ARG A 221 7.09 -24.44 15.17
CA ARG A 221 6.98 -24.14 16.61
C ARG A 221 8.36 -24.22 17.31
N ARG A 222 8.91 -23.07 17.74
CA ARG A 222 10.09 -23.07 18.62
C ARG A 222 9.76 -23.97 19.80
N ALA A 223 10.41 -25.13 19.87
CA ALA A 223 10.40 -25.93 21.09
C ALA A 223 10.82 -25.00 22.23
N LYS A 224 10.06 -25.05 23.34
CA LYS A 224 10.24 -24.21 24.52
C LYS A 224 11.73 -23.96 24.77
N PRO A 225 12.21 -22.71 24.88
CA PRO A 225 13.57 -22.49 25.32
C PRO A 225 13.72 -23.12 26.70
N LYS A 226 14.68 -24.06 26.81
CA LYS A 226 15.11 -24.64 28.08
C LYS A 226 15.37 -23.48 29.05
N ALA A 227 14.66 -23.52 30.18
CA ALA A 227 14.89 -22.61 31.29
C ALA A 227 16.38 -22.61 31.64
N LYS A 228 17.02 -21.45 31.56
CA LYS A 228 18.22 -21.14 32.32
C LYS A 228 17.90 -20.00 33.28
N SER A 229 18.27 -20.28 34.52
CA SER A 229 18.02 -19.59 35.78
C SER A 229 18.13 -18.08 35.74
N ALA A 230 17.23 -17.48 36.53
CA ALA A 230 17.20 -16.09 36.93
C ALA A 230 18.54 -15.55 37.48
N SER A 231 18.82 -14.29 37.18
CA SER A 231 19.44 -13.38 38.15
C SER A 231 18.75 -12.02 38.10
N LYS A 232 18.41 -11.52 39.28
CA LYS A 232 17.67 -10.28 39.58
C LYS A 232 18.50 -9.03 39.29
N ALA A 233 17.87 -7.99 38.73
CA ALA A 233 18.04 -6.58 39.14
C ALA A 233 16.93 -5.75 38.48
N ARG A 234 15.84 -5.44 39.19
CA ARG A 234 15.58 -4.23 40.02
C ARG A 234 15.07 -3.04 39.18
N ALA A 235 13.77 -2.79 39.36
CA ALA A 235 12.99 -1.70 38.80
C ALA A 235 13.51 -0.31 39.18
N LYS A 236 13.34 0.66 38.27
CA LYS A 236 13.15 2.08 38.59
C LYS A 236 12.10 2.68 37.66
N ASN A 237 11.30 3.54 38.28
CA ASN A 237 10.02 4.08 37.85
C ASN A 237 10.09 5.01 36.63
N ALA A 238 9.00 5.00 35.86
CA ALA A 238 8.64 6.01 34.88
C ALA A 238 7.64 7.02 35.48
N ALA A 239 7.71 8.27 35.02
CA ALA A 239 6.65 9.28 34.97
C ALA A 239 7.16 10.48 34.11
N PRO A 240 6.30 11.38 33.61
CA PRO A 240 5.32 11.15 32.55
C PRO A 240 5.46 12.15 31.39
N VAL A 241 4.66 11.87 30.35
CA VAL A 241 4.49 12.54 29.05
C VAL A 241 4.07 14.02 29.17
N GLU A 242 4.75 14.91 28.44
CA GLU A 242 4.28 16.26 28.14
C GLU A 242 3.54 16.29 26.79
N GLN A 243 2.35 16.88 26.82
CA GLN A 243 1.47 17.17 25.69
C GLN A 243 1.98 18.42 24.97
N THR A 244 2.16 18.36 23.65
CA THR A 244 2.36 19.57 22.84
C THR A 244 1.07 19.92 22.10
N THR A 245 0.67 21.16 22.35
CA THR A 245 -0.57 21.84 22.00
C THR A 245 -0.68 22.16 20.50
N ILE A 246 -1.90 21.95 19.98
CA ILE A 246 -2.39 22.39 18.67
C ILE A 246 -2.40 23.93 18.60
N ARG A 247 -1.86 24.53 17.54
CA ARG A 247 -2.12 25.93 17.17
C ARG A 247 -2.92 25.98 15.87
N GLN A 248 -4.01 26.73 15.92
CA GLN A 248 -4.97 27.00 14.85
C GLN A 248 -4.49 28.11 13.89
N PRO A 249 -5.16 28.27 12.72
CA PRO A 249 -4.63 28.87 11.48
C PRO A 249 -4.88 30.38 11.36
N SER A 250 -4.18 31.02 10.41
CA SER A 250 -4.51 32.37 9.92
C SER A 250 -5.07 32.32 8.51
N GLU A 251 -6.23 32.95 8.34
CA GLU A 251 -7.04 33.08 7.12
C GLU A 251 -6.36 33.87 5.99
N ALA A 252 -6.44 33.33 4.77
CA ALA A 252 -6.48 34.11 3.53
C ALA A 252 -7.16 33.26 2.44
N ALA A 253 -8.47 33.51 2.21
CA ALA A 253 -9.31 33.02 1.11
C ALA A 253 -8.77 31.76 0.39
N ASP A 254 -9.19 30.59 0.87
CA ASP A 254 -8.60 29.28 0.55
C ASP A 254 -8.78 28.87 -0.93
N LEU A 255 -7.94 29.40 -1.81
CA LEU A 255 -7.63 28.71 -3.06
C LEU A 255 -6.77 27.50 -2.68
N GLU A 256 -7.33 26.30 -2.85
CA GLU A 256 -6.57 25.06 -2.70
C GLU A 256 -5.32 25.14 -3.60
N ARG A 257 -4.14 25.11 -2.96
CA ARG A 257 -2.84 25.19 -3.63
C ARG A 257 -1.87 24.20 -3.05
N PHE A 258 -0.94 23.73 -3.87
CA PHE A 258 0.25 23.03 -3.40
C PHE A 258 1.49 23.48 -4.16
N THR A 259 2.63 23.32 -3.53
CA THR A 259 3.95 23.49 -4.15
C THR A 259 4.73 22.20 -3.98
N TYR A 260 5.35 21.74 -5.07
CA TYR A 260 6.08 20.48 -5.13
C TYR A 260 7.35 20.67 -5.97
N ILE A 261 8.47 20.13 -5.50
CA ILE A 261 9.73 20.14 -6.25
C ILE A 261 9.88 18.76 -6.91
N SER A 262 9.98 18.75 -8.25
CA SER A 262 10.15 17.55 -9.05
C SER A 262 11.55 17.49 -9.64
N GLU A 263 12.14 16.29 -9.67
CA GLU A 263 13.42 16.05 -10.33
C GLU A 263 13.22 15.76 -11.83
N LEU A 264 13.92 16.51 -12.68
CA LEU A 264 13.79 16.41 -14.13
C LEU A 264 14.80 15.41 -14.71
N LYS A 265 14.36 14.16 -14.90
CA LYS A 265 15.15 13.16 -15.63
C LYS A 265 15.30 13.55 -17.12
N PRO A 266 16.37 13.13 -17.82
CA PRO A 266 16.55 13.42 -19.26
C PRO A 266 15.34 13.08 -20.14
N LEU A 267 14.62 12.02 -19.80
CA LEU A 267 13.42 11.60 -20.53
C LEU A 267 12.21 12.49 -20.23
N HIS A 268 12.12 13.06 -19.02
CA HIS A 268 11.05 13.99 -18.63
C HIS A 268 11.14 15.27 -19.46
N ILE A 269 12.36 15.78 -19.64
CA ILE A 269 12.64 16.98 -20.43
C ILE A 269 12.29 16.72 -21.91
N LYS A 270 12.85 15.68 -22.52
CA LYS A 270 12.62 15.32 -23.95
C LYS A 270 11.20 14.92 -24.33
N LYS A 271 10.36 14.59 -23.34
CA LYS A 271 8.96 14.17 -23.56
C LYS A 271 7.95 15.17 -23.00
N GLY A 272 8.41 16.26 -22.38
CA GLY A 272 7.53 17.26 -21.78
C GLY A 272 6.71 16.70 -20.62
N PHE A 273 7.32 15.94 -19.72
CA PHE A 273 6.65 15.39 -18.54
C PHE A 273 7.22 15.97 -17.26
N VAL A 274 6.35 16.22 -16.28
CA VAL A 274 6.77 16.47 -14.90
C VAL A 274 6.02 15.49 -14.01
N ASN A 275 6.75 14.59 -13.36
CA ASN A 275 6.14 13.62 -12.47
C ASN A 275 5.87 14.27 -11.12
N LEU A 276 4.67 14.04 -10.62
CA LEU A 276 4.27 14.31 -9.25
C LEU A 276 4.12 12.98 -8.52
N THR A 277 3.91 13.05 -7.22
CA THR A 277 3.60 11.86 -6.41
C THR A 277 2.12 11.50 -6.49
N SER A 278 1.77 10.30 -6.01
CA SER A 278 0.39 9.83 -5.90
C SER A 278 -0.50 10.75 -5.04
N ASN A 279 0.09 11.41 -4.05
CA ASN A 279 -0.60 12.35 -3.16
C ASN A 279 -1.13 13.60 -3.88
N HIS A 280 -0.62 13.91 -5.07
CA HIS A 280 -1.04 15.10 -5.83
C HIS A 280 -2.19 14.81 -6.80
N TRP A 281 -2.45 13.55 -7.17
CA TRP A 281 -3.55 13.21 -8.08
C TRP A 281 -4.94 13.66 -7.57
N PRO A 282 -5.28 13.51 -6.27
CA PRO A 282 -6.55 14.01 -5.73
C PRO A 282 -6.80 15.50 -5.98
N PHE A 283 -5.74 16.32 -6.09
CA PHE A 283 -5.87 17.73 -6.41
C PHE A 283 -6.43 17.97 -7.82
N PHE A 284 -6.12 17.10 -8.79
CA PHE A 284 -6.53 17.25 -10.18
C PHE A 284 -7.81 16.47 -10.51
N ALA A 285 -8.14 15.45 -9.72
CA ALA A 285 -9.29 14.59 -9.97
C ALA A 285 -10.63 15.35 -9.85
N ILE A 286 -11.50 15.20 -10.86
CA ILE A 286 -12.89 15.66 -10.79
C ILE A 286 -13.75 14.58 -10.12
N ASN A 287 -13.46 13.32 -10.42
CA ASN A 287 -14.12 12.14 -9.90
C ASN A 287 -13.20 10.91 -9.98
N ALA A 288 -13.64 9.79 -9.42
CA ALA A 288 -12.86 8.55 -9.34
C ALA A 288 -12.47 7.93 -10.70
N ARG A 289 -13.19 8.28 -11.78
CA ARG A 289 -12.92 7.81 -13.16
C ARG A 289 -12.08 8.80 -13.97
N THR A 290 -11.76 9.96 -13.38
CA THR A 290 -10.89 10.92 -14.03
C THR A 290 -9.50 10.29 -14.12
N GLU A 291 -8.98 10.20 -15.33
CA GLU A 291 -7.62 9.76 -15.60
C GLU A 291 -6.80 10.86 -16.26
N ILE A 292 -7.47 11.86 -16.85
CA ILE A 292 -6.85 13.00 -17.51
C ILE A 292 -7.60 14.25 -17.09
N ARG A 293 -6.86 15.30 -16.73
CA ARG A 293 -7.38 16.61 -16.36
C ARG A 293 -6.68 17.70 -17.15
N ASP A 294 -7.42 18.51 -17.89
CA ASP A 294 -6.85 19.66 -18.58
C ASP A 294 -6.44 20.75 -17.57
N VAL A 295 -5.26 21.36 -17.80
CA VAL A 295 -4.69 22.40 -16.93
C VAL A 295 -4.06 23.53 -17.76
N SER A 296 -4.00 24.71 -17.16
CA SER A 296 -3.25 25.83 -17.72
C SER A 296 -1.86 25.87 -17.10
N VAL A 297 -0.80 25.85 -17.89
CA VAL A 297 0.58 25.98 -17.41
C VAL A 297 1.08 27.41 -17.69
N LYS A 298 1.44 28.11 -16.62
CA LYS A 298 2.18 29.36 -16.67
C LYS A 298 3.68 29.06 -16.55
N TYR A 299 4.46 29.61 -17.46
CA TYR A 299 5.92 29.55 -17.48
C TYR A 299 6.40 30.92 -17.93
N GLU A 300 7.35 31.51 -17.19
CA GLU A 300 7.72 32.92 -17.33
C GLU A 300 6.48 33.84 -17.29
N ASP A 301 6.25 34.62 -18.36
CA ASP A 301 5.10 35.52 -18.54
C ASP A 301 4.02 34.98 -19.50
N LYS A 302 4.12 33.70 -19.92
CA LYS A 302 3.18 33.08 -20.86
C LYS A 302 2.28 32.07 -20.17
N ILE A 303 1.06 31.92 -20.66
CA ILE A 303 0.09 30.91 -20.20
C ILE A 303 -0.31 30.02 -21.37
N ASN A 304 -0.15 28.71 -21.21
CA ASN A 304 -0.57 27.70 -22.17
C ASN A 304 -1.72 26.87 -21.59
N LYS A 305 -2.85 26.76 -22.31
CA LYS A 305 -4.05 26.03 -21.86
C LYS A 305 -4.21 24.63 -22.46
N LYS A 306 -3.17 24.11 -23.13
CA LYS A 306 -3.21 22.83 -23.86
C LYS A 306 -2.47 21.70 -23.14
N SER A 307 -2.07 21.92 -21.89
CA SER A 307 -1.40 20.91 -21.07
C SER A 307 -2.44 20.13 -20.26
N SER A 308 -2.06 18.96 -19.79
CA SER A 308 -2.96 18.10 -19.00
C SER A 308 -2.20 17.39 -17.90
N VAL A 309 -2.91 16.86 -16.90
CA VAL A 309 -2.36 16.01 -15.85
C VAL A 309 -3.00 14.65 -15.97
N TRP A 310 -2.17 13.62 -16.05
CA TRP A 310 -2.56 12.24 -16.26
C TRP A 310 -2.37 11.46 -14.96
N ARG A 311 -3.32 10.59 -14.66
CA ARG A 311 -3.23 9.58 -13.60
C ARG A 311 -2.51 8.36 -14.17
N LEU A 312 -1.36 8.03 -13.61
CA LEU A 312 -0.64 6.82 -13.96
C LEU A 312 -1.17 5.66 -13.10
N VAL A 313 -2.10 4.90 -13.66
CA VAL A 313 -2.57 3.64 -13.08
C VAL A 313 -1.46 2.59 -13.28
N PRO A 314 -1.08 1.79 -12.26
CA PRO A 314 -1.81 1.51 -11.01
C PRO A 314 -1.33 2.28 -9.76
N ASN A 315 -0.30 3.11 -9.86
CA ASN A 315 0.35 3.72 -8.69
C ASN A 315 -0.26 5.07 -8.29
N ASP A 316 -1.32 5.50 -8.98
CA ASP A 316 -2.02 6.77 -8.80
C ASP A 316 -1.14 8.02 -8.88
N GLN A 317 0.06 7.91 -9.46
CA GLN A 317 0.95 9.05 -9.66
C GLN A 317 0.33 10.04 -10.64
N ALA A 318 0.38 11.33 -10.31
CA ALA A 318 0.02 12.38 -11.25
C ALA A 318 1.24 12.72 -12.13
N ARG A 319 1.03 12.83 -13.44
CA ARG A 319 2.04 13.29 -14.40
C ARG A 319 1.50 14.48 -15.16
N ILE A 320 2.18 15.61 -15.05
CA ILE A 320 1.90 16.76 -15.91
C ILE A 320 2.46 16.45 -17.29
N VAL A 321 1.61 16.52 -18.30
CA VAL A 321 1.93 16.39 -19.73
C VAL A 321 1.85 17.78 -20.35
N LEU A 322 3.02 18.28 -20.73
CA LEU A 322 3.22 19.62 -21.25
C LEU A 322 2.89 19.69 -22.73
N ALA A 323 2.24 20.77 -23.14
CA ALA A 323 2.04 21.07 -24.56
C ALA A 323 3.39 21.43 -25.23
N PRO A 324 3.53 21.26 -26.56
CA PRO A 324 4.81 21.47 -27.26
C PRO A 324 5.52 22.80 -26.95
N PRO A 325 4.85 23.96 -26.86
CA PRO A 325 5.53 25.22 -26.53
C PRO A 325 6.11 25.28 -25.11
N VAL A 326 5.52 24.54 -24.17
CA VAL A 326 5.99 24.45 -22.78
C VAL A 326 7.10 23.41 -22.65
N GLN A 327 7.04 22.35 -23.47
CA GLN A 327 8.10 21.36 -23.59
C GLN A 327 9.37 21.99 -24.19
N GLU A 328 9.26 22.75 -25.28
CA GLU A 328 10.40 23.46 -25.89
C GLU A 328 11.08 24.38 -24.86
N TRP A 329 10.29 25.14 -24.10
CA TRP A 329 10.80 25.94 -22.99
C TRP A 329 11.51 25.09 -21.93
N LEU A 330 10.95 23.94 -21.54
CA LEU A 330 11.57 23.03 -20.58
C LEU A 330 12.92 22.48 -21.08
N GLU A 331 13.02 22.15 -22.38
CA GLU A 331 14.23 21.66 -23.04
C GLU A 331 15.33 22.73 -23.14
N GLU A 332 14.96 24.00 -23.29
CA GLU A 332 15.90 25.13 -23.40
C GLU A 332 16.46 25.60 -22.05
N ASN A 333 15.70 25.41 -20.95
CA ASN A 333 16.01 26.04 -19.65
C ASN A 333 16.44 25.06 -18.55
N PHE A 334 16.25 23.74 -18.70
CA PHE A 334 16.57 22.75 -17.66
C PHE A 334 17.49 21.64 -18.18
N GLY A 335 18.47 21.26 -17.36
CA GLY A 335 19.37 20.12 -17.53
C GLY A 335 18.90 18.86 -16.78
N SER A 336 19.62 17.75 -17.01
CA SER A 336 19.25 16.41 -16.52
C SER A 336 19.29 16.21 -15.00
N ASP A 337 19.90 17.14 -14.27
CA ASP A 337 20.04 17.11 -12.81
C ASP A 337 19.31 18.26 -12.14
N ASP A 338 18.59 19.08 -12.93
CA ASP A 338 17.88 20.24 -12.42
C ASP A 338 16.55 19.84 -11.78
N LYS A 339 16.13 20.67 -10.82
CA LYS A 339 14.86 20.52 -10.13
C LYS A 339 13.91 21.62 -10.58
N ILE A 340 12.66 21.24 -10.80
CA ILE A 340 11.60 22.18 -11.17
C ILE A 340 10.60 22.31 -10.04
N GLN A 341 10.30 23.54 -9.68
CA GLN A 341 9.25 23.84 -8.74
C GLN A 341 7.91 23.92 -9.49
N VAL A 342 6.96 23.11 -9.05
CA VAL A 342 5.60 23.06 -9.53
C VAL A 342 4.70 23.69 -8.49
N THR A 343 4.04 24.79 -8.83
CA THR A 343 3.01 25.38 -7.96
C THR A 343 1.66 25.26 -8.64
N ALA A 344 0.76 24.45 -8.09
CA ALA A 344 -0.58 24.27 -8.64
C ALA A 344 -1.61 24.99 -7.77
N ILE A 345 -2.53 25.72 -8.40
CA ILE A 345 -3.57 26.51 -7.77
C ILE A 345 -4.89 26.20 -8.47
N LYS A 346 -5.92 25.81 -7.70
CA LYS A 346 -7.29 25.74 -8.23
C LYS A 346 -7.82 27.16 -8.32
N LEU A 347 -8.10 27.64 -9.53
CA LEU A 347 -8.74 28.94 -9.75
C LEU A 347 -10.26 28.82 -9.55
N ASN A 348 -10.83 27.68 -9.91
CA ASN A 348 -12.20 27.25 -9.67
C ASN A 348 -12.32 25.73 -9.87
N ASP A 349 -13.53 25.16 -9.74
CA ASP A 349 -13.78 23.71 -9.90
C ASP A 349 -13.40 23.14 -11.29
N LYS A 350 -13.25 23.99 -12.31
CA LYS A 350 -12.95 23.60 -13.69
C LYS A 350 -11.53 23.95 -14.12
N ASP A 351 -10.98 25.04 -13.60
CA ASP A 351 -9.71 25.62 -14.02
C ASP A 351 -8.64 25.47 -12.95
N ILE A 352 -7.58 24.74 -13.31
CA ILE A 352 -6.36 24.60 -12.51
C ILE A 352 -5.22 25.30 -13.25
N GLN A 353 -4.51 26.17 -12.55
CA GLN A 353 -3.30 26.80 -13.06
C GLN A 353 -2.08 26.20 -12.37
N ILE A 354 -1.13 25.75 -13.18
CA ILE A 354 0.17 25.27 -12.73
C ILE A 354 1.20 26.31 -13.13
N THR A 355 2.07 26.71 -12.21
CA THR A 355 3.24 27.55 -12.49
C THR A 355 4.48 26.68 -12.39
N LEU A 356 5.35 26.78 -13.39
CA LEU A 356 6.63 26.08 -13.45
C LEU A 356 7.76 27.10 -13.33
N ASP A 357 8.59 26.94 -12.29
CA ASP A 357 9.74 27.80 -12.00
C ASP A 357 10.96 26.96 -11.66
N HIS A 358 12.16 27.55 -11.71
CA HIS A 358 13.36 26.92 -11.15
C HIS A 358 13.16 26.67 -9.65
N ALA A 359 13.52 25.47 -9.18
CA ALA A 359 13.62 25.23 -7.75
C ALA A 359 14.92 25.87 -7.23
N GLU A 360 14.82 26.72 -6.21
CA GLU A 360 15.99 27.31 -5.52
C GLU A 360 16.81 26.29 -4.72
#